data_AF-A0A1I0SRQ8-F1
#
_entry.id   AF-A0A1I0SRQ8-F1
#
_cell.length_a   1.000
_cell.length_b   1.000
_cell.length_c   1.000
_cell.angle_alpha   90.00
_cell.angle_beta   90.00
_cell.angle_gamma   90.00
#
_symmetry.space_group_name_H-M   'P 1'
#
loop_
_entity.id
_entity.type
_entity.pdbx_description
1 polymer ?
#
loop_
_entity_poly.entity_id
_entity_poly.type
_entity_poly.pdbx_seq_one_letter_code
_entity_poly.pdbx_strand_id
1 'polypeptide(L)'
;MSVINPTSAKKGVFHLIVPLILVLLCNCNCGASNKVLTLRYFGAKGDGKTNDTKAFLKALKAAQDMDVVLSGENLTYVITGQQNLALKKMVLKGLTVKIFGSNAQLALNINCNNVSIDQLKIIGSRGQSVENWKVFGKEHHINSIMPSNADVILINATRKDAKINIAHVEAINIHARSCITVITLGDVELSNVSFRNISNKTIHVYHTLDDGKTVGGSTHLKNATAVDVGILPKVILVNGKSYLTSAGLYMPQESFNFIVSFGTYYAYHIKVNNYGSTGLTADRNEYFEADLVNINNSSNQTYSNNSSAALWFEACKKVRVISASLSIDDRGPRDLDFDSSALHIFGNNSSVIIDTLTIKGGKKTVLNKGIRGSLAGENNIKLGNVTVQGNYKNAGIAFGILDTGNKSSINIAHLNLVGNKANFHGINKVEIAAVNGTYKNEEVNFYIDDAGTGTEKLSIGKTNITNFGLSKNIRNFSVGQNLSKTGIDIKRIN
;
A
#
# COMPACT_ATOMS: atom_id res chain seq x y z
N MET A 1 57.46 -78.56 -39.67
CA MET A 1 58.76 -78.25 -39.04
C MET A 1 58.49 -77.50 -37.74
N SER A 2 59.11 -77.97 -36.64
CA SER A 2 59.14 -77.45 -35.25
C SER A 2 57.79 -77.08 -34.58
N VAL A 3 57.14 -77.90 -33.75
CA VAL A 3 57.48 -78.40 -32.39
C VAL A 3 57.10 -77.41 -31.25
N ILE A 4 56.19 -77.90 -30.40
CA ILE A 4 55.94 -77.62 -28.96
C ILE A 4 55.06 -76.41 -28.55
N ASN A 5 53.89 -76.77 -28.02
CA ASN A 5 53.14 -76.08 -26.97
C ASN A 5 53.78 -76.45 -25.61
N PRO A 6 53.83 -75.55 -24.61
CA PRO A 6 53.22 -75.99 -23.35
C PRO A 6 52.54 -74.89 -22.53
N THR A 7 51.44 -75.35 -21.95
CA THR A 7 50.75 -74.94 -20.73
C THR A 7 51.66 -74.73 -19.50
N SER A 8 51.34 -73.73 -18.66
CA SER A 8 50.80 -73.91 -17.29
C SER A 8 51.28 -72.89 -16.24
N ALA A 9 50.28 -72.20 -15.66
CA ALA A 9 50.07 -71.80 -14.26
C ALA A 9 51.24 -71.37 -13.34
N LYS A 10 51.09 -70.18 -12.72
CA LYS A 10 50.99 -70.03 -11.24
C LYS A 10 50.58 -68.62 -10.77
N LYS A 11 49.58 -68.63 -9.88
CA LYS A 11 49.14 -67.71 -8.80
C LYS A 11 49.90 -66.39 -8.56
N GLY A 12 49.14 -65.31 -8.37
CA GLY A 12 49.55 -64.10 -7.65
C GLY A 12 48.41 -63.10 -7.48
N VAL A 13 47.99 -62.88 -6.23
CA VAL A 13 46.91 -61.98 -5.77
C VAL A 13 47.44 -60.53 -5.71
N PHE A 14 46.66 -59.53 -6.13
CA PHE A 14 46.29 -58.29 -5.38
C PHE A 14 45.80 -57.15 -6.30
N HIS A 15 44.84 -56.39 -5.76
CA HIS A 15 44.08 -55.28 -6.32
C HIS A 15 44.90 -54.12 -6.91
N LEU A 16 44.39 -53.46 -7.96
CA LEU A 16 43.91 -52.06 -7.90
C LEU A 16 43.37 -51.56 -9.28
N ILE A 17 42.09 -51.16 -9.29
CA ILE A 17 41.54 -49.88 -9.81
C ILE A 17 41.54 -49.56 -11.33
N VAL A 18 40.30 -49.54 -11.86
CA VAL A 18 39.69 -48.70 -12.92
C VAL A 18 39.85 -49.12 -14.39
N PRO A 19 38.71 -49.44 -15.05
CA PRO A 19 38.49 -49.04 -16.43
C PRO A 19 37.39 -47.99 -16.53
N LEU A 20 37.78 -46.91 -17.21
CA LEU A 20 36.99 -45.88 -17.85
C LEU A 20 35.80 -46.50 -18.63
N ILE A 21 34.59 -46.47 -18.05
CA ILE A 21 33.36 -46.72 -18.80
C ILE A 21 32.90 -45.40 -19.39
N LEU A 22 33.02 -45.34 -20.71
CA LEU A 22 32.46 -44.35 -21.62
C LEU A 22 30.93 -44.30 -21.41
N VAL A 23 30.45 -43.36 -20.60
CA VAL A 23 29.03 -43.03 -20.47
C VAL A 23 28.61 -42.27 -21.73
N LEU A 24 27.78 -42.90 -22.55
CA LEU A 24 26.97 -42.22 -23.56
C LEU A 24 26.06 -41.20 -22.84
N LEU A 25 26.46 -39.93 -22.93
CA LEU A 25 25.60 -38.79 -22.65
C LEU A 25 24.63 -38.63 -23.82
N CYS A 26 23.48 -39.31 -23.74
CA CYS A 26 22.28 -38.81 -24.41
C CYS A 26 21.88 -37.50 -23.72
N ASN A 27 22.18 -36.38 -24.38
CA ASN A 27 21.59 -35.07 -24.11
C ASN A 27 20.08 -35.11 -24.41
N CYS A 28 19.32 -35.72 -23.53
CA CYS A 28 17.92 -35.38 -23.36
C CYS A 28 17.88 -34.04 -22.60
N ASN A 29 17.80 -32.95 -23.34
CA ASN A 29 17.34 -31.66 -22.84
C ASN A 29 15.85 -31.79 -22.47
N CYS A 30 15.56 -32.59 -21.44
CA CYS A 30 14.28 -32.55 -20.76
C CYS A 30 14.32 -31.26 -19.94
N GLY A 31 13.56 -30.26 -20.40
CA GLY A 31 13.37 -29.02 -19.64
C GLY A 31 13.10 -29.38 -18.19
N ALA A 32 13.85 -28.78 -17.26
CA ALA A 32 13.76 -29.09 -15.84
C ALA A 32 12.30 -28.97 -15.40
N SER A 33 11.61 -30.11 -15.34
CA SER A 33 10.30 -30.19 -14.73
C SER A 33 10.56 -29.84 -13.28
N ASN A 34 10.14 -28.65 -12.84
CA ASN A 34 10.15 -28.30 -11.43
C ASN A 34 9.48 -29.46 -10.70
N LYS A 35 10.25 -30.23 -9.92
CA LYS A 35 9.69 -31.34 -9.15
C LYS A 35 8.59 -30.72 -8.27
N VAL A 36 7.44 -31.38 -8.22
CA VAL A 36 6.26 -30.89 -7.49
C VAL A 36 5.98 -31.87 -6.36
N LEU A 37 5.83 -31.32 -5.15
CA LEU A 37 5.36 -32.04 -3.98
C LEU A 37 3.93 -31.58 -3.68
N THR A 38 3.05 -32.51 -3.31
CA THR A 38 1.66 -32.18 -2.97
C THR A 38 1.39 -32.37 -1.49
N LEU A 39 0.42 -31.62 -0.96
CA LEU A 39 0.00 -31.72 0.44
C LEU A 39 -0.55 -33.10 0.80
N ARG A 40 -1.16 -33.81 -0.16
CA ARG A 40 -1.77 -35.12 0.05
C ARG A 40 -0.76 -36.21 0.40
N TYR A 41 0.48 -36.11 -0.08
CA TYR A 41 1.56 -37.03 0.32
C TYR A 41 1.85 -37.02 1.83
N PHE A 42 1.47 -35.94 2.51
CA PHE A 42 1.65 -35.78 3.95
C PHE A 42 0.36 -36.05 4.75
N GLY A 43 -0.67 -36.59 4.09
CA GLY A 43 -1.94 -36.97 4.70
C GLY A 43 -2.98 -35.85 4.74
N ALA A 44 -2.75 -34.71 4.06
CA ALA A 44 -3.76 -33.66 3.95
C ALA A 44 -4.97 -34.15 3.12
N LYS A 45 -6.18 -33.77 3.52
CA LYS A 45 -7.41 -34.12 2.79
C LYS A 45 -7.76 -33.11 1.71
N GLY A 46 -7.61 -31.81 1.97
CA GLY A 46 -7.96 -30.78 0.99
C GLY A 46 -9.47 -30.67 0.72
N ASP A 47 -10.30 -31.07 1.69
CA ASP A 47 -11.77 -31.11 1.60
C ASP A 47 -12.46 -29.84 2.16
N GLY A 48 -11.68 -28.87 2.64
CA GLY A 48 -12.16 -27.65 3.27
C GLY A 48 -12.88 -27.85 4.62
N LYS A 49 -12.69 -29.00 5.25
CA LYS A 49 -13.30 -29.40 6.54
C LYS A 49 -12.26 -29.95 7.51
N THR A 50 -11.41 -30.87 7.05
CA THR A 50 -10.38 -31.52 7.86
C THR A 50 -9.26 -30.53 8.18
N ASN A 51 -8.82 -30.50 9.43
CA ASN A 51 -7.67 -29.69 9.83
C ASN A 51 -6.38 -30.30 9.26
N ASP A 52 -5.87 -29.68 8.20
CA ASP A 52 -4.71 -30.13 7.43
C ASP A 52 -3.39 -29.49 7.91
N THR A 53 -3.42 -28.72 9.01
CA THR A 53 -2.27 -27.96 9.51
C THR A 53 -1.02 -28.83 9.66
N LYS A 54 -1.13 -30.00 10.32
CA LYS A 54 0.05 -30.88 10.54
C LYS A 54 0.65 -31.37 9.22
N ALA A 55 -0.18 -31.73 8.25
CA ALA A 55 0.28 -32.17 6.93
C ALA A 55 0.92 -31.03 6.15
N PHE A 56 0.31 -29.85 6.17
CA PHE A 56 0.84 -28.63 5.56
C PHE A 56 2.23 -28.26 6.07
N LEU A 57 2.44 -28.26 7.38
CA LEU A 57 3.74 -27.93 7.98
C LEU A 57 4.83 -28.95 7.64
N LYS A 58 4.49 -30.24 7.58
CA LYS A 58 5.43 -31.29 7.13
C LYS A 58 5.79 -31.12 5.66
N ALA A 59 4.80 -30.83 4.82
CA ALA A 59 5.01 -30.64 3.39
C ALA A 59 5.89 -29.43 3.09
N LEU A 60 5.69 -28.30 3.79
CA LEU A 60 6.55 -27.12 3.68
C LEU A 60 8.02 -27.43 3.98
N LYS A 61 8.27 -28.17 5.08
CA LYS A 61 9.62 -28.56 5.47
C LYS A 61 10.27 -29.50 4.43
N ALA A 62 9.53 -30.48 3.94
CA ALA A 62 10.04 -31.38 2.90
C ALA A 62 10.31 -30.64 1.58
N ALA A 63 9.41 -29.70 1.20
CA ALA A 63 9.54 -28.97 -0.05
C ALA A 63 10.80 -28.08 -0.10
N GLN A 64 11.14 -27.41 1.01
CA GLN A 64 12.38 -26.63 1.07
C GLN A 64 13.64 -27.52 0.99
N ASP A 65 13.63 -28.69 1.61
CA ASP A 65 14.80 -29.57 1.69
C ASP A 65 15.10 -30.23 0.33
N MET A 66 14.04 -30.46 -0.44
CA MET A 66 14.12 -31.02 -1.79
C MET A 66 14.26 -29.94 -2.88
N ASP A 67 14.18 -28.66 -2.53
CA ASP A 67 14.15 -27.51 -3.44
C ASP A 67 13.04 -27.60 -4.51
N VAL A 68 11.82 -27.92 -4.09
CA VAL A 68 10.68 -28.20 -4.97
C VAL A 68 9.49 -27.26 -4.75
N VAL A 69 8.57 -27.24 -5.71
CA VAL A 69 7.30 -26.52 -5.57
C VAL A 69 6.36 -27.33 -4.67
N LEU A 70 5.80 -26.71 -3.64
CA LEU A 70 4.67 -27.26 -2.90
C LEU A 70 3.37 -26.85 -3.60
N SER A 71 2.65 -27.82 -4.16
CA SER A 71 1.35 -27.63 -4.79
C SER A 71 0.22 -27.97 -3.84
N GLY A 72 -0.77 -27.08 -3.76
CA GLY A 72 -2.06 -27.35 -3.16
C GLY A 72 -3.07 -27.99 -4.11
N GLU A 73 -2.68 -28.26 -5.36
CA GLU A 73 -3.54 -28.91 -6.36
C GLU A 73 -4.90 -28.22 -6.57
N ASN A 74 -4.96 -26.91 -6.28
CA ASN A 74 -6.16 -26.08 -6.25
C ASN A 74 -7.27 -26.59 -5.31
N LEU A 75 -6.92 -27.38 -4.30
CA LEU A 75 -7.82 -27.86 -3.27
C LEU A 75 -7.93 -26.88 -2.10
N THR A 76 -8.90 -27.12 -1.21
CA THR A 76 -9.17 -26.26 -0.04
C THR A 76 -8.71 -26.94 1.24
N TYR A 77 -7.80 -26.31 1.97
CA TYR A 77 -7.21 -26.84 3.19
C TYR A 77 -7.57 -25.98 4.39
N VAL A 78 -8.00 -26.61 5.49
CA VAL A 78 -8.18 -25.88 6.76
C VAL A 78 -6.83 -25.84 7.47
N ILE A 79 -6.25 -24.64 7.56
CA ILE A 79 -4.96 -24.41 8.22
C ILE A 79 -5.18 -23.40 9.34
N THR A 80 -4.77 -23.77 10.55
CA THR A 80 -5.02 -22.98 11.76
C THR A 80 -3.81 -22.97 12.69
N GLY A 81 -3.85 -22.04 13.64
CA GLY A 81 -2.81 -21.80 14.62
C GLY A 81 -1.75 -20.81 14.14
N GLN A 82 -0.95 -20.37 15.12
CA GLN A 82 0.23 -19.56 14.89
C GLN A 82 1.46 -20.47 14.73
N GLN A 83 2.20 -20.26 13.66
CA GLN A 83 3.33 -21.10 13.25
C GLN A 83 4.54 -20.23 12.99
N ASN A 84 5.66 -20.54 13.64
CA ASN A 84 6.95 -19.92 13.36
C ASN A 84 7.80 -20.91 12.57
N LEU A 85 8.20 -20.52 11.36
CA LEU A 85 8.86 -21.37 10.39
C LEU A 85 10.18 -20.71 9.94
N ALA A 86 11.29 -21.38 10.23
CA ALA A 86 12.58 -21.06 9.62
C ALA A 86 12.71 -21.90 8.35
N LEU A 87 12.60 -21.26 7.19
CA LEU A 87 12.68 -21.92 5.88
C LEU A 87 13.82 -21.34 5.05
N LYS A 88 14.58 -22.20 4.36
CA LYS A 88 15.62 -21.74 3.42
C LYS A 88 15.02 -21.12 2.16
N LYS A 89 13.91 -21.70 1.69
CA LYS A 89 13.14 -21.29 0.51
C LYS A 89 11.68 -21.66 0.72
N MET A 90 10.77 -20.92 0.11
CA MET A 90 9.37 -21.33 0.00
C MET A 90 8.87 -21.09 -1.42
N VAL A 91 8.36 -22.14 -2.06
CA VAL A 91 7.64 -22.03 -3.34
C VAL A 91 6.29 -22.72 -3.20
N LEU A 92 5.22 -21.94 -3.20
CA LEU A 92 3.86 -22.40 -3.00
C LEU A 92 3.02 -22.10 -4.24
N LYS A 93 2.25 -23.08 -4.71
CA LYS A 93 1.34 -22.89 -5.85
C LYS A 93 -0.03 -23.52 -5.65
N GLY A 94 -1.07 -22.84 -6.13
CA GLY A 94 -2.41 -23.43 -6.33
C GLY A 94 -3.03 -23.92 -5.04
N LEU A 95 -3.15 -23.05 -4.05
CA LEU A 95 -3.62 -23.39 -2.71
C LEU A 95 -4.82 -22.53 -2.33
N THR A 96 -5.91 -23.15 -1.86
CA THR A 96 -6.94 -22.42 -1.10
C THR A 96 -6.80 -22.75 0.39
N VAL A 97 -6.64 -21.72 1.21
CA VAL A 97 -6.56 -21.82 2.67
C VAL A 97 -7.83 -21.28 3.30
N LYS A 98 -8.38 -22.04 4.23
CA LYS A 98 -9.63 -21.76 4.91
C LYS A 98 -9.39 -21.62 6.42
N ILE A 99 -9.72 -20.45 6.98
CA ILE A 99 -9.56 -20.12 8.40
C ILE A 99 -10.96 -20.05 9.03
N PHE A 100 -11.42 -21.13 9.69
CA PHE A 100 -12.81 -21.26 10.17
C PHE A 100 -12.89 -21.67 11.64
N GLY A 101 -13.80 -21.00 12.37
CA GLY A 101 -14.01 -21.17 13.81
C GLY A 101 -13.86 -19.84 14.55
N SER A 102 -14.54 -19.71 15.70
CA SER A 102 -14.56 -18.47 16.51
C SER A 102 -13.19 -18.04 17.03
N ASN A 103 -12.24 -18.98 17.15
CA ASN A 103 -10.86 -18.75 17.58
C ASN A 103 -9.83 -19.18 16.50
N ALA A 104 -10.28 -19.45 15.28
CA ALA A 104 -9.37 -19.88 14.23
C ALA A 104 -8.60 -18.68 13.66
N GLN A 105 -7.29 -18.73 13.83
CA GLN A 105 -6.35 -17.81 13.21
C GLN A 105 -5.38 -18.64 12.38
N LEU A 106 -4.94 -18.09 11.24
CA LEU A 106 -3.71 -18.51 10.60
C LEU A 106 -2.71 -17.38 10.82
N ALA A 107 -1.53 -17.70 11.33
CA ALA A 107 -0.41 -16.78 11.36
C ALA A 107 0.86 -17.56 10.99
N LEU A 108 1.34 -17.38 9.76
CA LEU A 108 2.58 -17.98 9.28
C LEU A 108 3.69 -16.95 9.38
N ASN A 109 4.57 -17.10 10.37
CA ASN A 109 5.78 -16.29 10.48
C ASN A 109 6.95 -17.04 9.83
N ILE A 110 7.38 -16.58 8.65
CA ILE A 110 8.29 -17.26 7.75
C ILE A 110 9.60 -16.48 7.69
N ASN A 111 10.67 -17.05 8.26
CA ASN A 111 12.02 -16.49 8.14
C ASN A 111 12.69 -17.11 6.92
N CYS A 112 12.65 -16.42 5.77
CA CYS A 112 13.10 -16.93 4.48
C CYS A 112 13.45 -15.80 3.52
N ASN A 113 14.54 -15.92 2.77
CA ASN A 113 14.97 -14.88 1.82
C ASN A 113 14.46 -15.12 0.39
N ASN A 114 13.96 -16.31 0.07
CA ASN A 114 13.46 -16.63 -1.27
C ASN A 114 12.06 -17.21 -1.17
N VAL A 115 11.08 -16.38 -1.49
CA VAL A 115 9.66 -16.73 -1.39
C VAL A 115 8.99 -16.55 -2.76
N SER A 116 8.25 -17.57 -3.19
CA SER A 116 7.34 -17.49 -4.32
C SER A 116 6.00 -18.06 -3.92
N ILE A 117 4.96 -17.25 -4.02
CA ILE A 117 3.56 -17.63 -3.79
C ILE A 117 2.81 -17.32 -5.09
N ASP A 118 2.17 -18.33 -5.66
CA ASP A 118 1.36 -18.19 -6.86
C ASP A 118 0.01 -18.90 -6.68
N GLN A 119 -1.08 -18.30 -7.16
CA GLN A 119 -2.42 -18.89 -7.10
C GLN A 119 -2.84 -19.28 -5.66
N LEU A 120 -2.72 -18.33 -4.72
CA LEU A 120 -3.15 -18.51 -3.34
C LEU A 120 -4.49 -17.83 -3.08
N LYS A 121 -5.47 -18.58 -2.56
CA LYS A 121 -6.71 -18.02 -2.04
C LYS A 121 -6.79 -18.19 -0.53
N ILE A 122 -7.08 -17.12 0.21
CA ILE A 122 -7.26 -17.14 1.67
C ILE A 122 -8.70 -16.75 1.98
N ILE A 123 -9.41 -17.63 2.68
CA ILE A 123 -10.81 -17.45 3.09
C ILE A 123 -10.88 -17.41 4.61
N GLY A 124 -11.13 -16.23 5.16
CA GLY A 124 -11.35 -16.06 6.59
C GLY A 124 -12.83 -16.13 6.99
N SER A 125 -13.07 -15.79 8.26
CA SER A 125 -14.38 -15.86 8.93
C SER A 125 -14.95 -14.49 9.32
N ARG A 126 -14.37 -13.40 8.82
CA ARG A 126 -14.83 -12.05 9.15
C ARG A 126 -16.34 -11.90 8.89
N GLY A 127 -17.05 -11.31 9.85
CA GLY A 127 -18.51 -11.13 9.81
C GLY A 127 -19.33 -12.33 10.27
N GLN A 128 -18.72 -13.50 10.53
CA GLN A 128 -19.45 -14.67 11.05
C GLN A 128 -19.61 -14.64 12.58
N SER A 129 -18.71 -13.97 13.28
CA SER A 129 -18.76 -13.75 14.74
C SER A 129 -18.41 -12.29 15.05
N VAL A 130 -18.70 -11.87 16.28
CA VAL A 130 -18.26 -10.54 16.75
C VAL A 130 -16.74 -10.49 16.73
N GLU A 131 -16.21 -9.50 16.02
CA GLU A 131 -14.77 -9.35 15.78
C GLU A 131 -14.07 -8.82 17.04
N ASN A 132 -12.90 -9.36 17.39
CA ASN A 132 -12.14 -8.97 18.58
C ASN A 132 -11.03 -7.96 18.24
N TRP A 133 -11.13 -6.77 18.82
CA TRP A 133 -10.25 -5.64 18.61
C TRP A 133 -9.51 -5.28 19.89
N LYS A 134 -8.32 -4.70 19.75
CA LYS A 134 -7.53 -4.18 20.86
C LYS A 134 -7.30 -2.69 20.69
N VAL A 135 -7.32 -1.98 21.81
CA VAL A 135 -6.91 -0.58 21.89
C VAL A 135 -5.40 -0.51 21.98
N PHE A 136 -4.79 0.41 21.24
CA PHE A 136 -3.34 0.62 21.27
C PHE A 136 -2.93 2.09 21.39
N GLY A 137 -3.88 3.01 21.30
CA GLY A 137 -3.63 4.44 21.35
C GLY A 137 -4.93 5.23 21.43
N LYS A 138 -4.79 6.54 21.37
CA LYS A 138 -5.90 7.48 21.39
C LYS A 138 -5.54 8.68 20.51
N GLU A 139 -6.47 9.09 19.66
CA GLU A 139 -6.30 10.26 18.78
C GLU A 139 -7.59 11.08 18.80
N HIS A 140 -7.47 12.41 18.93
CA HIS A 140 -8.60 13.34 19.20
C HIS A 140 -9.61 12.82 20.23
N HIS A 141 -9.12 12.29 21.35
CA HIS A 141 -9.95 11.69 22.41
C HIS A 141 -10.77 10.44 22.03
N ILE A 142 -10.56 9.85 20.85
CA ILE A 142 -11.17 8.59 20.41
C ILE A 142 -10.14 7.47 20.47
N ASN A 143 -10.52 6.30 20.99
CA ASN A 143 -9.62 5.17 21.12
C ASN A 143 -9.28 4.57 19.74
N SER A 144 -7.99 4.45 19.47
CA SER A 144 -7.48 3.78 18.28
C SER A 144 -7.46 2.28 18.49
N ILE A 145 -8.09 1.56 17.56
CA ILE A 145 -8.20 0.10 17.61
C ILE A 145 -7.60 -0.56 16.38
N MET A 146 -7.13 -1.79 16.58
CA MET A 146 -6.71 -2.70 15.52
C MET A 146 -7.22 -4.12 15.83
N PRO A 147 -7.25 -5.03 14.85
CA PRO A 147 -7.55 -6.43 15.09
C PRO A 147 -6.61 -7.03 16.15
N SER A 148 -7.15 -7.87 17.02
CA SER A 148 -6.35 -8.59 18.02
C SER A 148 -5.49 -9.68 17.39
N ASN A 149 -5.95 -10.25 16.26
CA ASN A 149 -5.26 -11.28 15.51
C ASN A 149 -4.00 -10.73 14.83
N ALA A 150 -2.91 -11.51 14.85
CA ALA A 150 -1.68 -11.21 14.13
C ALA A 150 -1.87 -11.26 12.60
N ASP A 151 -0.82 -10.93 11.86
CA ASP A 151 -0.81 -11.02 10.39
C ASP A 151 -1.07 -12.47 9.94
N VAL A 152 -1.77 -12.63 8.81
CA VAL A 152 -2.06 -13.97 8.29
C VAL A 152 -0.78 -14.64 7.79
N ILE A 153 0.01 -13.90 7.00
CA ILE A 153 1.34 -14.29 6.55
C ILE A 153 2.30 -13.15 6.88
N LEU A 154 3.35 -13.45 7.64
CA LEU A 154 4.49 -12.58 7.90
C LEU A 154 5.73 -13.23 7.29
N ILE A 155 6.41 -12.52 6.39
CA ILE A 155 7.67 -12.95 5.78
C ILE A 155 8.78 -12.05 6.30
N ASN A 156 9.78 -12.63 6.95
CA ASN A 156 11.01 -11.95 7.36
C ASN A 156 12.16 -12.41 6.46
N ALA A 157 12.61 -11.52 5.60
CA ALA A 157 13.61 -11.76 4.56
C ALA A 157 14.75 -10.74 4.70
N THR A 158 15.62 -10.95 5.69
CA THR A 158 16.55 -9.93 6.21
C THR A 158 17.78 -9.65 5.33
N ARG A 159 17.98 -10.38 4.23
CA ARG A 159 19.12 -10.16 3.32
C ARG A 159 18.77 -9.20 2.19
N LYS A 160 19.77 -8.44 1.72
CA LYS A 160 19.65 -7.52 0.58
C LYS A 160 19.41 -8.24 -0.76
N ASP A 161 19.82 -9.49 -0.87
CA ASP A 161 19.61 -10.32 -2.06
C ASP A 161 18.32 -11.17 -1.97
N ALA A 162 17.47 -10.91 -0.98
CA ALA A 162 16.18 -11.57 -0.87
C ALA A 162 15.29 -11.26 -2.07
N LYS A 163 14.49 -12.26 -2.47
CA LYS A 163 13.51 -12.15 -3.56
C LYS A 163 12.17 -12.72 -3.11
N ILE A 164 11.15 -11.88 -3.12
CA ILE A 164 9.79 -12.24 -2.74
C ILE A 164 8.88 -11.99 -3.94
N ASN A 165 8.27 -13.05 -4.47
CA ASN A 165 7.32 -12.99 -5.57
C ASN A 165 5.95 -13.47 -5.10
N ILE A 166 4.93 -12.61 -5.16
CA ILE A 166 3.56 -12.94 -4.76
C ILE A 166 2.63 -12.59 -5.92
N ALA A 167 2.06 -13.62 -6.54
CA ALA A 167 1.23 -13.50 -7.73
C ALA A 167 -0.12 -14.22 -7.58
N HIS A 168 -1.15 -13.69 -8.24
CA HIS A 168 -2.48 -14.32 -8.30
C HIS A 168 -3.04 -14.68 -6.92
N VAL A 169 -3.00 -13.72 -5.99
CA VAL A 169 -3.48 -13.91 -4.61
C VAL A 169 -4.85 -13.30 -4.42
N GLU A 170 -5.79 -14.06 -3.86
CA GLU A 170 -7.09 -13.56 -3.41
C GLU A 170 -7.21 -13.75 -1.89
N ALA A 171 -7.55 -12.70 -1.14
CA ALA A 171 -7.90 -12.81 0.28
C ALA A 171 -9.27 -12.21 0.56
N ILE A 172 -10.13 -12.97 1.23
CA ILE A 172 -11.53 -12.61 1.48
C ILE A 172 -11.91 -12.82 2.95
N ASN A 173 -12.68 -11.88 3.50
CA ASN A 173 -13.25 -11.96 4.85
C ASN A 173 -12.17 -12.17 5.94
N ILE A 174 -11.13 -11.35 5.92
CA ILE A 174 -10.00 -11.49 6.86
C ILE A 174 -10.15 -10.51 8.02
N HIS A 175 -10.08 -11.02 9.25
CA HIS A 175 -9.93 -10.23 10.46
C HIS A 175 -8.54 -10.46 11.07
N ALA A 176 -7.59 -9.58 10.73
CA ALA A 176 -6.18 -9.67 11.09
C ALA A 176 -5.50 -8.30 11.01
N ARG A 177 -4.35 -8.13 11.67
CA ARG A 177 -3.52 -6.91 11.56
C ARG A 177 -3.19 -6.57 10.09
N SER A 178 -2.76 -7.58 9.32
CA SER A 178 -2.55 -7.53 7.87
C SER A 178 -2.86 -8.89 7.24
N CYS A 179 -3.22 -8.94 5.96
CA CYS A 179 -3.24 -10.22 5.23
C CYS A 179 -1.81 -10.71 4.97
N ILE A 180 -0.95 -9.85 4.45
CA ILE A 180 0.45 -10.19 4.19
C ILE A 180 1.33 -9.05 4.68
N THR A 181 2.35 -9.39 5.47
CA THR A 181 3.42 -8.48 5.85
C THR A 181 4.74 -9.05 5.35
N VAL A 182 5.56 -8.20 4.74
CA VAL A 182 6.91 -8.53 4.31
C VAL A 182 7.87 -7.55 4.98
N ILE A 183 8.84 -8.06 5.73
CA ILE A 183 9.94 -7.28 6.30
C ILE A 183 11.21 -7.73 5.58
N THR A 184 11.84 -6.82 4.84
CA THR A 184 12.97 -7.18 3.97
C THR A 184 13.96 -6.05 3.73
N LEU A 185 15.10 -6.39 3.14
CA LEU A 185 16.03 -5.45 2.51
C LEU A 185 16.21 -5.74 1.00
N GLY A 186 15.51 -6.76 0.47
CA GLY A 186 15.58 -7.20 -0.92
C GLY A 186 14.33 -6.84 -1.72
N ASP A 187 14.14 -7.46 -2.88
CA ASP A 187 13.09 -7.07 -3.82
C ASP A 187 11.79 -7.84 -3.63
N VAL A 188 10.66 -7.14 -3.84
CA VAL A 188 9.30 -7.66 -3.71
C VAL A 188 8.49 -7.38 -4.97
N GLU A 189 8.05 -8.44 -5.64
CA GLU A 189 7.13 -8.39 -6.77
C GLU A 189 5.73 -8.82 -6.32
N LEU A 190 4.74 -7.96 -6.52
CA LEU A 190 3.34 -8.18 -6.18
C LEU A 190 2.49 -8.00 -7.45
N SER A 191 1.86 -9.06 -7.94
CA SER A 191 1.07 -8.98 -9.17
C SER A 191 -0.26 -9.71 -9.11
N ASN A 192 -1.30 -9.11 -9.70
CA ASN A 192 -2.64 -9.72 -9.81
C ASN A 192 -3.19 -10.12 -8.43
N VAL A 193 -3.17 -9.20 -7.47
CA VAL A 193 -3.63 -9.43 -6.10
C VAL A 193 -4.99 -8.78 -5.85
N SER A 194 -5.87 -9.48 -5.13
CA SER A 194 -7.24 -9.04 -4.86
C SER A 194 -7.63 -9.26 -3.41
N PHE A 195 -8.12 -8.20 -2.76
CA PHE A 195 -8.52 -8.20 -1.36
C PHE A 195 -9.95 -7.74 -1.22
N ARG A 196 -10.77 -8.46 -0.44
CA ARG A 196 -12.17 -8.06 -0.18
C ARG A 196 -12.57 -8.29 1.25
N ASN A 197 -13.24 -7.31 1.84
CA ASN A 197 -13.76 -7.37 3.21
C ASN A 197 -12.65 -7.69 4.22
N ILE A 198 -11.63 -6.83 4.29
CA ILE A 198 -10.48 -6.98 5.19
C ILE A 198 -10.58 -5.98 6.34
N SER A 199 -10.40 -6.42 7.59
CA SER A 199 -10.66 -5.54 8.73
C SER A 199 -9.65 -4.40 8.89
N ASN A 200 -8.40 -4.56 8.44
CA ASN A 200 -7.35 -3.57 8.68
C ASN A 200 -6.43 -3.33 7.46
N LYS A 201 -5.38 -4.15 7.26
CA LYS A 201 -4.43 -3.98 6.15
C LYS A 201 -4.49 -5.11 5.13
N THR A 202 -4.28 -4.78 3.85
CA THR A 202 -4.12 -5.78 2.79
C THR A 202 -2.70 -6.34 2.78
N ILE A 203 -1.77 -5.60 2.19
CA ILE A 203 -0.34 -5.90 2.17
C ILE A 203 0.43 -4.74 2.81
N HIS A 204 1.42 -5.08 3.62
CA HIS A 204 2.44 -4.16 4.11
C HIS A 204 3.84 -4.67 3.79
N VAL A 205 4.62 -3.90 3.04
CA VAL A 205 6.07 -4.17 2.86
C VAL A 205 6.89 -3.14 3.63
N TYR A 206 7.84 -3.61 4.43
CA TYR A 206 8.82 -2.80 5.14
C TYR A 206 10.21 -3.10 4.58
N HIS A 207 10.83 -2.11 3.94
CA HIS A 207 12.17 -2.18 3.34
C HIS A 207 13.28 -1.77 4.32
N THR A 208 13.09 -2.12 5.59
CA THR A 208 13.98 -1.77 6.70
C THR A 208 13.84 -2.77 7.84
N LEU A 209 14.90 -2.92 8.63
CA LEU A 209 14.90 -3.71 9.88
C LEU A 209 14.98 -2.84 11.15
N ASP A 210 15.31 -1.56 10.99
CA ASP A 210 15.70 -0.64 12.06
C ASP A 210 15.08 0.77 11.84
N ASP A 211 13.83 0.80 11.38
CA ASP A 211 13.02 2.02 11.18
C ASP A 211 13.71 3.11 10.35
N GLY A 212 14.32 2.72 9.23
CA GLY A 212 14.85 3.63 8.22
C GLY A 212 16.33 3.94 8.36
N LYS A 213 17.04 3.40 9.36
CA LYS A 213 18.51 3.54 9.44
C LYS A 213 19.21 2.74 8.35
N THR A 214 18.69 1.55 8.06
CA THR A 214 19.14 0.66 6.98
C THR A 214 17.98 0.41 6.03
N VAL A 215 18.05 1.04 4.86
CA VAL A 215 17.05 0.90 3.79
C VAL A 215 17.63 0.10 2.63
N GLY A 216 16.82 -0.75 2.01
CA GLY A 216 17.19 -1.51 0.81
C GLY A 216 15.98 -1.92 -0.03
N GLY A 217 16.25 -2.50 -1.20
CA GLY A 217 15.22 -3.16 -2.00
C GLY A 217 14.22 -2.25 -2.70
N SER A 218 13.36 -2.91 -3.45
CA SER A 218 12.28 -2.30 -4.22
C SER A 218 11.00 -3.13 -4.13
N THR A 219 9.85 -2.47 -4.20
CA THR A 219 8.55 -3.12 -4.37
C THR A 219 7.94 -2.72 -5.69
N HIS A 220 7.52 -3.71 -6.48
CA HIS A 220 6.72 -3.51 -7.68
C HIS A 220 5.33 -4.10 -7.47
N LEU A 221 4.31 -3.26 -7.41
CA LEU A 221 2.90 -3.65 -7.31
C LEU A 221 2.18 -3.41 -8.63
N LYS A 222 1.59 -4.46 -9.20
CA LYS A 222 0.87 -4.38 -10.47
C LYS A 222 -0.48 -5.09 -10.43
N ASN A 223 -1.51 -4.48 -11.02
CA ASN A 223 -2.86 -5.04 -11.13
C ASN A 223 -3.43 -5.46 -9.76
N ALA A 224 -3.53 -4.50 -8.85
CA ALA A 224 -3.97 -4.75 -7.48
C ALA A 224 -5.38 -4.19 -7.25
N THR A 225 -6.24 -4.99 -6.61
CA THR A 225 -7.61 -4.57 -6.26
C THR A 225 -7.89 -4.74 -4.77
N ALA A 226 -8.51 -3.75 -4.14
CA ALA A 226 -9.03 -3.86 -2.77
C ALA A 226 -10.47 -3.35 -2.68
N VAL A 227 -11.32 -4.07 -1.95
CA VAL A 227 -12.72 -3.72 -1.74
C VAL A 227 -13.12 -3.88 -0.27
N ASP A 228 -13.77 -2.86 0.30
CA ASP A 228 -14.28 -2.88 1.68
C ASP A 228 -13.20 -3.21 2.73
N VAL A 229 -12.11 -2.47 2.69
CA VAL A 229 -10.98 -2.65 3.62
C VAL A 229 -11.06 -1.60 4.71
N GLY A 230 -10.95 -1.99 5.98
CA GLY A 230 -10.91 -1.06 7.11
C GLY A 230 -12.25 -0.61 7.67
N ILE A 231 -13.34 -1.08 7.07
CA ILE A 231 -14.69 -0.72 7.51
C ILE A 231 -14.96 -1.40 8.85
N LEU A 232 -15.45 -0.70 9.87
CA LEU A 232 -15.82 -1.38 11.12
C LEU A 232 -17.16 -2.11 10.98
N PRO A 233 -17.33 -3.32 11.56
CA PRO A 233 -18.63 -3.97 11.63
C PRO A 233 -19.59 -3.19 12.55
N LYS A 234 -20.89 -3.53 12.59
CA LYS A 234 -21.86 -2.88 13.47
C LYS A 234 -21.52 -3.01 14.96
N VAL A 235 -20.98 -4.16 15.34
CA VAL A 235 -20.59 -4.50 16.72
C VAL A 235 -19.16 -5.00 16.72
N ILE A 236 -18.35 -4.48 17.64
CA ILE A 236 -16.99 -4.96 17.90
C ILE A 236 -16.88 -5.44 19.34
N LEU A 237 -15.97 -6.37 19.60
CA LEU A 237 -15.56 -6.79 20.92
C LEU A 237 -14.24 -6.09 21.28
N VAL A 238 -14.18 -5.40 22.40
CA VAL A 238 -12.96 -4.81 22.95
C VAL A 238 -12.85 -5.25 24.41
N ASN A 239 -11.75 -5.89 24.79
CA ASN A 239 -11.53 -6.43 26.14
C ASN A 239 -12.71 -7.31 26.64
N GLY A 240 -13.27 -8.14 25.75
CA GLY A 240 -14.39 -9.03 26.07
C GLY A 240 -15.76 -8.33 26.21
N LYS A 241 -15.85 -7.03 25.97
CA LYS A 241 -17.12 -6.27 26.01
C LYS A 241 -17.53 -5.84 24.61
N SER A 242 -18.82 -5.96 24.30
CA SER A 242 -19.38 -5.59 23.01
C SER A 242 -19.69 -4.09 22.96
N TYR A 243 -19.34 -3.45 21.84
CA TYR A 243 -19.58 -2.03 21.60
C TYR A 243 -20.21 -1.82 20.22
N LEU A 244 -21.20 -0.94 20.17
CA LEU A 244 -21.74 -0.43 18.91
C LEU A 244 -20.75 0.55 18.28
N THR A 245 -20.40 0.36 17.02
CA THR A 245 -19.46 1.24 16.31
C THR A 245 -20.10 2.59 15.96
N SER A 246 -21.43 2.66 15.95
CA SER A 246 -22.17 3.91 15.86
C SER A 246 -21.95 4.83 17.07
N ALA A 247 -21.57 4.30 18.24
CA ALA A 247 -21.29 5.11 19.44
C ALA A 247 -20.02 5.98 19.31
N GLY A 248 -19.16 5.71 18.31
CA GLY A 248 -18.00 6.56 18.02
C GLY A 248 -16.87 6.50 19.04
N LEU A 249 -16.90 5.56 19.98
CA LEU A 249 -15.88 5.40 21.02
C LEU A 249 -14.55 4.84 20.49
N TYR A 250 -14.56 4.20 19.32
CA TYR A 250 -13.43 3.51 18.72
C TYR A 250 -13.34 3.76 17.21
N MET A 251 -12.12 3.85 16.69
CA MET A 251 -11.83 3.98 15.25
C MET A 251 -10.61 3.17 14.83
N PRO A 252 -10.61 2.63 13.60
CA PRO A 252 -9.42 2.00 13.04
C PRO A 252 -8.44 3.09 12.60
N GLN A 253 -7.21 3.05 13.11
CA GLN A 253 -6.17 4.05 12.78
C GLN A 253 -5.14 3.52 11.76
N GLU A 254 -4.95 2.21 11.68
CA GLU A 254 -3.93 1.59 10.81
C GLU A 254 -4.51 0.88 9.60
N SER A 255 -5.68 1.29 9.12
CA SER A 255 -6.31 0.59 7.99
C SER A 255 -5.78 1.08 6.64
N PHE A 256 -4.63 0.54 6.27
CA PHE A 256 -3.91 0.86 5.04
C PHE A 256 -4.06 -0.23 3.99
N ASN A 257 -4.31 0.19 2.76
CA ASN A 257 -4.20 -0.66 1.58
C ASN A 257 -2.84 -0.43 0.91
N PHE A 258 -2.19 -1.52 0.49
CA PHE A 258 -1.00 -1.50 -0.36
C PHE A 258 0.10 -0.54 0.14
N ILE A 259 0.46 -0.66 1.42
CA ILE A 259 1.44 0.21 2.05
C ILE A 259 2.85 -0.36 1.87
N VAL A 260 3.76 0.51 1.42
CA VAL A 260 5.20 0.21 1.36
C VAL A 260 5.94 1.28 2.14
N SER A 261 6.59 0.86 3.21
CA SER A 261 7.43 1.71 4.06
C SER A 261 8.90 1.56 3.65
N PHE A 262 9.56 2.69 3.36
CA PHE A 262 10.97 2.78 2.92
C PHE A 262 11.27 2.13 1.56
N GLY A 263 12.52 2.22 1.12
CA GLY A 263 12.99 1.66 -0.15
C GLY A 263 12.39 2.36 -1.37
N THR A 264 12.36 1.66 -2.49
CA THR A 264 11.71 2.14 -3.73
C THR A 264 10.35 1.46 -3.91
N TYR A 265 9.33 2.21 -4.35
CA TYR A 265 7.99 1.68 -4.57
C TYR A 265 7.42 2.08 -5.94
N TYR A 266 6.99 1.09 -6.71
CA TYR A 266 6.26 1.27 -7.96
C TYR A 266 4.86 0.67 -7.86
N ALA A 267 3.82 1.43 -8.22
CA ALA A 267 2.42 0.98 -8.15
C ALA A 267 1.65 1.26 -9.45
N TYR A 268 1.27 0.19 -10.17
CA TYR A 268 0.62 0.28 -11.48
C TYR A 268 -0.72 -0.44 -11.51
N HIS A 269 -1.73 0.21 -12.10
CA HIS A 269 -3.08 -0.35 -12.27
C HIS A 269 -3.72 -0.72 -10.92
N ILE A 270 -3.84 0.27 -10.04
CA ILE A 270 -4.39 0.09 -8.71
C ILE A 270 -5.87 0.46 -8.71
N LYS A 271 -6.72 -0.40 -8.15
CA LYS A 271 -8.15 -0.16 -7.98
C LYS A 271 -8.57 -0.39 -6.54
N VAL A 272 -9.12 0.62 -5.91
CA VAL A 272 -9.64 0.51 -4.53
C VAL A 272 -11.07 1.01 -4.48
N ASN A 273 -11.96 0.24 -3.89
CA ASN A 273 -13.34 0.64 -3.64
C ASN A 273 -13.66 0.49 -2.16
N ASN A 274 -14.02 1.60 -1.51
CA ASN A 274 -14.28 1.69 -0.07
C ASN A 274 -13.06 1.31 0.79
N TYR A 275 -12.47 2.32 1.42
CA TYR A 275 -11.29 2.17 2.28
C TYR A 275 -11.55 2.85 3.64
N GLY A 276 -11.06 2.28 4.73
CA GLY A 276 -11.17 2.85 6.07
C GLY A 276 -10.31 4.09 6.24
N SER A 277 -9.00 3.90 6.40
CA SER A 277 -8.04 5.00 6.56
C SER A 277 -7.44 5.43 5.23
N THR A 278 -6.88 4.50 4.44
CA THR A 278 -6.22 4.86 3.16
C THR A 278 -6.28 3.78 2.10
N GLY A 279 -6.40 4.20 0.83
CA GLY A 279 -6.46 3.31 -0.33
C GLY A 279 -5.09 2.97 -0.94
N LEU A 280 -4.12 3.87 -0.91
CA LEU A 280 -2.74 3.59 -1.33
C LEU A 280 -1.77 4.47 -0.54
N THR A 281 -0.76 3.87 0.08
CA THR A 281 0.18 4.58 0.94
C THR A 281 1.63 4.33 0.51
N ALA A 282 2.35 5.42 0.23
CA ALA A 282 3.81 5.44 0.14
C ALA A 282 4.34 6.09 1.42
N ASP A 283 5.06 5.33 2.25
CA ASP A 283 5.54 5.76 3.56
C ASP A 283 7.08 5.82 3.58
N ARG A 284 7.63 7.02 3.70
CA ARG A 284 9.07 7.31 3.82
C ARG A 284 9.93 6.69 2.71
N ASN A 285 9.37 6.48 1.52
CA ASN A 285 10.10 5.90 0.39
C ASN A 285 11.16 6.87 -0.16
N GLU A 286 12.27 6.32 -0.65
CA GLU A 286 13.27 7.11 -1.37
C GLU A 286 12.77 7.55 -2.75
N TYR A 287 12.00 6.67 -3.39
CA TYR A 287 11.31 6.94 -4.64
C TYR A 287 9.97 6.21 -4.65
N PHE A 288 8.92 6.92 -5.04
CA PHE A 288 7.62 6.35 -5.31
C PHE A 288 7.14 6.76 -6.71
N GLU A 289 6.76 5.79 -7.53
CA GLU A 289 6.10 6.03 -8.82
C GLU A 289 4.77 5.29 -8.90
N ALA A 290 3.75 5.95 -9.44
CA ALA A 290 2.47 5.31 -9.71
C ALA A 290 1.80 5.75 -11.01
N ASP A 291 1.06 4.83 -11.62
CA ASP A 291 0.21 5.09 -12.79
C ASP A 291 -1.09 4.30 -12.74
N LEU A 292 -2.14 4.89 -13.32
CA LEU A 292 -3.48 4.33 -13.44
C LEU A 292 -4.05 3.92 -12.07
N VAL A 293 -3.94 4.83 -11.10
CA VAL A 293 -4.51 4.68 -9.76
C VAL A 293 -5.96 5.14 -9.75
N ASN A 294 -6.88 4.27 -9.36
CA ASN A 294 -8.31 4.56 -9.26
C ASN A 294 -8.81 4.20 -7.87
N ILE A 295 -9.25 5.19 -7.10
CA ILE A 295 -9.75 4.97 -5.73
C ILE A 295 -11.13 5.59 -5.62
N ASN A 296 -12.12 4.77 -5.30
CA ASN A 296 -13.50 5.20 -5.10
C ASN A 296 -13.96 4.92 -3.67
N ASN A 297 -14.83 5.77 -3.14
CA ASN A 297 -15.42 5.58 -1.84
C ASN A 297 -16.84 6.11 -1.82
N SER A 298 -17.80 5.20 -1.62
CA SER A 298 -19.24 5.51 -1.61
C SER A 298 -19.92 4.91 -0.37
N SER A 299 -19.16 4.69 0.71
CA SER A 299 -19.62 4.05 1.93
C SER A 299 -19.48 4.99 3.13
N ASN A 300 -20.59 5.29 3.79
CA ASN A 300 -20.61 6.05 5.05
C ASN A 300 -20.06 5.29 6.28
N GLN A 301 -19.57 4.06 6.09
CA GLN A 301 -18.97 3.26 7.16
C GLN A 301 -17.43 3.34 7.16
N THR A 302 -16.87 4.10 6.22
CA THR A 302 -15.43 4.32 6.07
C THR A 302 -15.01 5.54 6.90
N TYR A 303 -14.19 5.35 7.93
CA TYR A 303 -13.67 6.45 8.74
C TYR A 303 -12.39 6.09 9.48
N SER A 304 -11.62 7.10 9.86
CA SER A 304 -10.40 6.94 10.66
C SER A 304 -10.17 8.12 11.59
N ASN A 305 -9.58 7.87 12.76
CA ASN A 305 -9.26 8.92 13.73
C ASN A 305 -7.89 9.57 13.52
N ASN A 306 -7.12 9.20 12.49
CA ASN A 306 -5.94 9.96 12.06
C ASN A 306 -6.23 10.73 10.77
N SER A 307 -5.25 11.55 10.38
CA SER A 307 -5.25 12.12 9.04
C SER A 307 -5.34 10.98 8.03
N SER A 308 -6.43 10.97 7.26
CA SER A 308 -6.73 9.94 6.27
C SER A 308 -6.76 10.54 4.88
N ALA A 309 -6.35 9.74 3.90
CA ALA A 309 -6.42 10.10 2.49
C ALA A 309 -6.77 8.90 1.64
N ALA A 310 -7.36 9.09 0.46
CA ALA A 310 -7.46 8.01 -0.52
C ALA A 310 -6.07 7.60 -0.99
N LEU A 311 -5.24 8.60 -1.31
CA LEU A 311 -3.84 8.46 -1.70
C LEU A 311 -2.98 9.27 -0.73
N TRP A 312 -1.96 8.64 -0.14
CA TRP A 312 -1.11 9.28 0.87
C TRP A 312 0.37 9.08 0.56
N PHE A 313 1.11 10.19 0.51
CA PHE A 313 2.58 10.21 0.52
C PHE A 313 3.04 10.76 1.87
N GLU A 314 3.68 9.91 2.66
CA GLU A 314 4.20 10.24 3.97
C GLU A 314 5.72 10.40 3.90
N ALA A 315 6.23 11.63 3.94
CA ALA A 315 7.66 11.94 3.99
C ALA A 315 8.53 11.24 2.92
N CYS A 316 7.99 11.03 1.72
CA CYS A 316 8.74 10.46 0.60
C CYS A 316 9.75 11.47 0.05
N LYS A 317 10.96 11.03 -0.32
CA LYS A 317 11.98 11.94 -0.89
C LYS A 317 11.60 12.38 -2.30
N LYS A 318 11.16 11.44 -3.14
CA LYS A 318 10.74 11.67 -4.53
C LYS A 318 9.45 10.92 -4.82
N VAL A 319 8.49 11.62 -5.42
CA VAL A 319 7.21 11.06 -5.84
C VAL A 319 6.93 11.46 -7.29
N ARG A 320 6.52 10.49 -8.10
CA ARG A 320 5.95 10.70 -9.43
C ARG A 320 4.61 9.97 -9.57
N VAL A 321 3.54 10.69 -9.88
CA VAL A 321 2.25 10.08 -10.22
C VAL A 321 1.89 10.49 -11.64
N ILE A 322 1.82 9.52 -12.54
CA ILE A 322 1.49 9.77 -13.95
C ILE A 322 -0.02 10.02 -14.09
N SER A 323 -0.85 9.14 -13.53
CA SER A 323 -2.30 9.34 -13.51
C SER A 323 -2.97 8.78 -12.26
N ALA A 324 -3.86 9.58 -11.67
CA ALA A 324 -4.72 9.16 -10.56
C ALA A 324 -6.12 9.77 -10.66
N SER A 325 -7.14 8.97 -10.33
CA SER A 325 -8.53 9.36 -10.20
C SER A 325 -9.08 8.95 -8.84
N LEU A 326 -9.54 9.93 -8.05
CA LEU A 326 -10.04 9.76 -6.69
C LEU A 326 -11.51 10.23 -6.64
N SER A 327 -12.46 9.32 -6.42
CA SER A 327 -13.90 9.63 -6.36
C SER A 327 -14.48 9.31 -4.99
N ILE A 328 -14.75 10.33 -4.17
CA ILE A 328 -15.18 10.19 -2.79
C ILE A 328 -16.59 10.78 -2.65
N ASP A 329 -17.59 9.93 -2.81
CA ASP A 329 -19.01 10.32 -2.79
C ASP A 329 -19.61 10.33 -1.39
N ASP A 330 -19.13 9.44 -0.52
CA ASP A 330 -19.63 9.28 0.85
C ASP A 330 -18.50 8.81 1.77
N ARG A 331 -18.51 9.20 3.05
CA ARG A 331 -17.56 8.85 4.12
C ARG A 331 -18.30 8.88 5.46
N GLY A 332 -17.73 8.26 6.49
CA GLY A 332 -18.27 8.35 7.83
C GLY A 332 -18.31 9.81 8.29
N PRO A 333 -19.42 10.31 8.87
CA PRO A 333 -19.56 11.73 9.20
C PRO A 333 -18.51 12.23 10.19
N ARG A 334 -17.94 11.32 10.99
CA ARG A 334 -16.87 11.61 11.95
C ARG A 334 -15.56 12.02 11.27
N ASP A 335 -15.32 11.63 10.02
CA ASP A 335 -14.12 12.05 9.28
C ASP A 335 -14.07 13.55 9.00
N LEU A 336 -15.19 14.26 9.15
CA LEU A 336 -15.22 15.72 9.05
C LEU A 336 -14.60 16.40 10.27
N ASP A 337 -14.45 15.68 11.38
CA ASP A 337 -13.79 16.17 12.59
C ASP A 337 -12.28 15.90 12.56
N PHE A 338 -11.83 14.99 11.70
CA PHE A 338 -10.42 14.67 11.44
C PHE A 338 -9.92 15.34 10.18
N ASP A 339 -8.62 15.59 10.06
CA ASP A 339 -8.07 16.25 8.87
C ASP A 339 -7.93 15.30 7.66
N SER A 340 -9.10 14.93 7.12
CA SER A 340 -9.32 14.03 6.00
C SER A 340 -9.17 14.71 4.64
N SER A 341 -8.60 13.98 3.69
CA SER A 341 -8.42 14.45 2.32
C SER A 341 -8.66 13.36 1.28
N ALA A 342 -8.74 13.70 -0.01
CA ALA A 342 -8.63 12.70 -1.06
C ALA A 342 -7.15 12.38 -1.32
N LEU A 343 -6.31 13.41 -1.45
CA LEU A 343 -4.86 13.29 -1.55
C LEU A 343 -4.18 13.98 -0.36
N HIS A 344 -3.28 13.28 0.32
CA HIS A 344 -2.40 13.86 1.33
C HIS A 344 -0.93 13.77 0.91
N ILE A 345 -0.26 14.92 0.91
CA ILE A 345 1.18 15.08 0.73
C ILE A 345 1.75 15.58 2.06
N PHE A 346 2.34 14.68 2.83
CA PHE A 346 3.18 15.06 3.96
C PHE A 346 4.62 15.16 3.46
N GLY A 347 5.06 16.37 3.12
CA GLY A 347 6.38 16.62 2.54
C GLY A 347 7.42 16.86 3.62
N ASN A 348 8.58 16.24 3.51
CA ASN A 348 9.75 16.53 4.32
C ASN A 348 10.99 16.50 3.43
N ASN A 349 11.40 17.68 2.95
CA ASN A 349 12.42 17.81 1.90
C ASN A 349 12.08 17.02 0.62
N SER A 350 10.82 17.07 0.21
CA SER A 350 10.24 16.21 -0.82
C SER A 350 10.18 16.88 -2.19
N SER A 351 10.42 16.09 -3.25
CA SER A 351 10.06 16.45 -4.63
C SER A 351 8.87 15.61 -5.10
N VAL A 352 7.76 16.26 -5.42
CA VAL A 352 6.52 15.58 -5.83
C VAL A 352 6.12 16.09 -7.21
N ILE A 353 5.90 15.16 -8.14
CA ILE A 353 5.39 15.44 -9.49
C ILE A 353 4.12 14.62 -9.69
N ILE A 354 3.03 15.27 -10.08
CA ILE A 354 1.77 14.62 -10.44
C ILE A 354 1.35 15.12 -11.82
N ASP A 355 1.40 14.27 -12.84
CA ASP A 355 1.15 14.67 -14.23
C ASP A 355 -0.35 14.87 -14.47
N THR A 356 -1.19 13.94 -14.04
CA THR A 356 -2.66 14.05 -14.13
C THR A 356 -3.35 13.56 -12.84
N LEU A 357 -4.23 14.40 -12.29
CA LEU A 357 -5.02 14.11 -11.10
C LEU A 357 -6.46 14.58 -11.27
N THR A 358 -7.41 13.67 -11.07
CA THR A 358 -8.83 14.01 -10.96
C THR A 358 -9.33 13.65 -9.58
N ILE A 359 -9.93 14.61 -8.90
CA ILE A 359 -10.61 14.43 -7.62
C ILE A 359 -12.07 14.85 -7.78
N LYS A 360 -12.97 13.92 -7.46
CA LYS A 360 -14.41 14.13 -7.42
C LYS A 360 -14.92 13.84 -6.02
N GLY A 361 -15.41 14.87 -5.33
CA GLY A 361 -16.17 14.77 -4.10
C GLY A 361 -17.67 14.68 -4.38
N GLY A 362 -18.40 14.08 -3.45
CA GLY A 362 -19.85 14.01 -3.50
C GLY A 362 -20.54 15.38 -3.48
N LYS A 363 -21.86 15.36 -3.70
CA LYS A 363 -22.73 16.56 -3.62
C LYS A 363 -22.86 17.12 -2.20
N LYS A 364 -22.52 16.32 -1.18
CA LYS A 364 -22.50 16.73 0.23
C LYS A 364 -21.05 16.81 0.69
N THR A 365 -20.80 17.61 1.71
CA THR A 365 -19.48 17.69 2.34
C THR A 365 -19.20 16.39 3.10
N VAL A 366 -18.20 15.65 2.64
CA VAL A 366 -17.79 14.34 3.21
C VAL A 366 -16.30 14.26 3.54
N LEU A 367 -15.53 15.29 3.17
CA LEU A 367 -14.11 15.44 3.44
C LEU A 367 -13.78 16.86 3.87
N ASN A 368 -12.68 17.02 4.61
CA ASN A 368 -12.15 18.33 4.92
C ASN A 368 -11.51 18.99 3.71
N LYS A 369 -10.72 18.23 2.94
CA LYS A 369 -9.94 18.75 1.81
C LYS A 369 -9.97 17.84 0.58
N GLY A 370 -9.83 18.39 -0.62
CA GLY A 370 -9.53 17.59 -1.81
C GLY A 370 -8.06 17.16 -1.79
N ILE A 371 -7.17 18.15 -1.88
CA ILE A 371 -5.73 18.00 -1.70
C ILE A 371 -5.32 18.66 -0.39
N ARG A 372 -4.55 17.92 0.42
CA ARG A 372 -3.86 18.44 1.59
C ARG A 372 -2.35 18.34 1.40
N GLY A 373 -1.64 19.44 1.59
CA GLY A 373 -0.20 19.47 1.75
C GLY A 373 0.20 19.94 3.14
N SER A 374 0.98 19.14 3.85
CA SER A 374 1.58 19.47 5.14
C SER A 374 3.10 19.37 4.95
N LEU A 375 3.78 20.51 4.89
CA LEU A 375 5.13 20.61 4.35
C LEU A 375 6.13 21.04 5.43
N ALA A 376 7.16 20.22 5.62
CA ALA A 376 8.35 20.53 6.41
C ALA A 376 9.61 20.58 5.54
N GLY A 377 10.55 21.48 5.84
CA GLY A 377 11.77 21.69 5.05
C GLY A 377 11.54 22.24 3.62
N GLU A 378 12.46 21.91 2.71
CA GLU A 378 12.47 22.41 1.34
C GLU A 378 11.73 21.48 0.37
N ASN A 379 10.53 21.87 -0.05
CA ASN A 379 9.69 21.03 -0.91
C ASN A 379 9.50 21.62 -2.31
N ASN A 380 9.47 20.75 -3.32
CA ASN A 380 9.15 21.12 -4.70
C ASN A 380 7.99 20.28 -5.22
N ILE A 381 6.81 20.88 -5.27
CA ILE A 381 5.58 20.25 -5.71
C ILE A 381 5.24 20.75 -7.11
N LYS A 382 5.08 19.83 -8.06
CA LYS A 382 4.67 20.10 -9.44
C LYS A 382 3.42 19.31 -9.76
N LEU A 383 2.37 20.02 -10.13
CA LEU A 383 1.09 19.45 -10.50
C LEU A 383 0.81 19.83 -11.96
N GLY A 384 0.60 18.85 -12.82
CA GLY A 384 0.29 19.03 -14.24
C GLY A 384 -1.17 19.42 -14.42
N ASN A 385 -1.98 18.45 -14.83
CA ASN A 385 -3.42 18.61 -15.04
C ASN A 385 -4.20 18.16 -13.80
N VAL A 386 -4.73 19.12 -13.05
CA VAL A 386 -5.49 18.86 -11.81
C VAL A 386 -6.92 19.31 -11.98
N THR A 387 -7.87 18.40 -11.72
CA THR A 387 -9.29 18.73 -11.56
C THR A 387 -9.73 18.40 -10.15
N VAL A 388 -10.33 19.38 -9.45
CA VAL A 388 -10.96 19.18 -8.14
C VAL A 388 -12.40 19.68 -8.21
N GLN A 389 -13.33 18.75 -8.06
CA GLN A 389 -14.77 18.99 -8.07
C GLN A 389 -15.39 18.39 -6.81
N GLY A 390 -16.41 19.02 -6.23
CA GLY A 390 -17.17 18.48 -5.09
C GLY A 390 -17.24 19.48 -3.94
N ASN A 391 -17.87 19.09 -2.84
CA ASN A 391 -18.01 19.95 -1.66
C ASN A 391 -17.06 19.50 -0.55
N TYR A 392 -16.20 20.41 -0.07
CA TYR A 392 -15.24 20.18 1.02
C TYR A 392 -15.49 21.16 2.16
N LYS A 393 -15.25 20.72 3.40
CA LYS A 393 -15.49 21.55 4.61
C LYS A 393 -14.57 22.76 4.65
N ASN A 394 -13.30 22.58 4.27
CA ASN A 394 -12.30 23.64 4.32
C ASN A 394 -11.98 24.18 2.92
N ALA A 395 -11.42 23.35 2.05
CA ALA A 395 -11.00 23.77 0.71
C ALA A 395 -10.83 22.58 -0.24
N GLY A 396 -10.97 22.81 -1.54
CA GLY A 396 -10.60 21.81 -2.54
C GLY A 396 -9.09 21.55 -2.55
N ILE A 397 -8.28 22.59 -2.34
CA ILE A 397 -6.83 22.49 -2.20
C ILE A 397 -6.41 23.28 -0.96
N ALA A 398 -5.60 22.69 -0.09
CA ALA A 398 -4.95 23.40 1.00
C ALA A 398 -3.51 22.91 1.19
N PHE A 399 -2.54 23.82 1.08
CA PHE A 399 -1.15 23.59 1.42
C PHE A 399 -0.75 24.47 2.60
N GLY A 400 0.01 23.92 3.55
CA GLY A 400 0.58 24.66 4.67
C GLY A 400 1.96 24.17 5.06
N ILE A 401 2.78 25.09 5.57
CA ILE A 401 4.07 24.78 6.19
C ILE A 401 3.89 24.36 7.66
N LEU A 402 4.77 23.49 8.15
CA LEU A 402 4.76 23.00 9.53
C LEU A 402 5.80 23.71 10.43
N ASP A 403 6.86 24.25 9.84
CA ASP A 403 7.99 24.89 10.51
C ASP A 403 8.36 26.22 9.84
N THR A 404 8.89 27.14 10.65
CA THR A 404 9.30 28.48 10.22
C THR A 404 10.62 28.40 9.44
N GLY A 405 10.73 29.15 8.33
CA GLY A 405 11.94 29.17 7.50
C GLY A 405 11.96 28.18 6.32
N ASN A 406 10.88 27.40 6.13
CA ASN A 406 10.73 26.53 4.97
C ASN A 406 10.87 27.26 3.65
N LYS A 407 11.42 26.56 2.65
CA LYS A 407 11.44 26.98 1.24
C LYS A 407 10.65 25.99 0.40
N SER A 408 9.33 26.10 0.46
CA SER A 408 8.44 25.27 -0.34
C SER A 408 7.96 26.01 -1.58
N SER A 409 7.99 25.31 -2.72
CA SER A 409 7.50 25.80 -4.01
C SER A 409 6.41 24.87 -4.55
N ILE A 410 5.36 25.48 -5.09
CA ILE A 410 4.24 24.79 -5.70
C ILE A 410 4.04 25.35 -7.11
N ASN A 411 4.09 24.48 -8.10
CA ASN A 411 3.89 24.83 -9.50
C ASN A 411 2.72 24.00 -10.05
N ILE A 412 1.69 24.66 -10.57
CA ILE A 412 0.51 24.02 -11.13
C ILE A 412 0.36 24.44 -12.59
N ALA A 413 0.42 23.49 -13.53
CA ALA A 413 0.30 23.81 -14.95
C ALA A 413 -1.15 24.16 -15.33
N HIS A 414 -2.09 23.26 -15.00
CA HIS A 414 -3.51 23.44 -15.30
C HIS A 414 -4.35 23.03 -14.10
N LEU A 415 -5.11 23.98 -13.57
CA LEU A 415 -5.99 23.78 -12.44
C LEU A 415 -7.45 24.01 -12.84
N ASN A 416 -8.30 23.01 -12.68
CA ASN A 416 -9.75 23.13 -12.81
C ASN A 416 -10.39 22.97 -11.42
N LEU A 417 -10.89 24.08 -10.86
CA LEU A 417 -11.58 24.12 -9.57
C LEU A 417 -13.07 24.32 -9.81
N VAL A 418 -13.90 23.33 -9.46
CA VAL A 418 -15.36 23.43 -9.64
C VAL A 418 -16.03 23.56 -8.28
N GLY A 419 -16.52 24.75 -7.97
CA GLY A 419 -17.24 25.08 -6.73
C GLY A 419 -16.37 25.10 -5.47
N ASN A 420 -15.08 25.42 -5.61
CA ASN A 420 -14.08 25.18 -4.57
C ASN A 420 -13.11 26.33 -4.32
N LYS A 421 -12.42 26.22 -3.18
CA LYS A 421 -11.34 27.11 -2.77
C LYS A 421 -9.97 26.44 -2.88
N ALA A 422 -8.95 27.24 -3.15
CA ALA A 422 -7.55 26.84 -3.01
C ALA A 422 -6.85 27.78 -2.02
N ASN A 423 -6.27 27.21 -0.97
CA ASN A 423 -5.61 27.92 0.11
C ASN A 423 -4.12 27.53 0.16
N PHE A 424 -3.26 28.53 0.25
CA PHE A 424 -1.81 28.33 0.42
C PHE A 424 -1.35 29.13 1.63
N HIS A 425 -0.82 28.44 2.63
CA HIS A 425 -0.42 28.99 3.93
C HIS A 425 1.10 28.94 4.08
N GLY A 426 1.74 30.11 4.06
CA GLY A 426 3.19 30.23 4.30
C GLY A 426 4.09 29.63 3.20
N ILE A 427 3.56 29.40 2.00
CA ILE A 427 4.34 28.87 0.87
C ILE A 427 5.17 29.98 0.24
N ASN A 428 6.47 29.74 0.01
CA ASN A 428 7.40 30.75 -0.51
C ASN A 428 7.09 31.13 -1.95
N LYS A 429 6.79 30.12 -2.78
CA LYS A 429 6.56 30.31 -4.21
C LYS A 429 5.35 29.49 -4.66
N VAL A 430 4.35 30.17 -5.21
CA VAL A 430 3.22 29.53 -5.88
C VAL A 430 3.10 30.08 -7.30
N GLU A 431 3.19 29.18 -8.28
CA GLU A 431 3.00 29.49 -9.70
C GLU A 431 1.88 28.62 -10.27
N ILE A 432 0.84 29.24 -10.83
CA ILE A 432 -0.28 28.54 -11.46
C ILE A 432 -0.37 29.04 -12.90
N ALA A 433 -0.02 28.23 -13.90
CA ALA A 433 0.05 28.69 -15.29
C ALA A 433 -1.35 28.93 -15.90
N ALA A 434 -2.34 28.10 -15.56
CA ALA A 434 -3.73 28.32 -15.92
C ALA A 434 -4.67 27.79 -14.83
N VAL A 435 -5.69 28.58 -14.48
CA VAL A 435 -6.78 28.19 -13.58
C VAL A 435 -8.13 28.46 -14.22
N ASN A 436 -9.00 27.45 -14.23
CA ASN A 436 -10.38 27.55 -14.68
C ASN A 436 -11.31 27.27 -13.50
N GLY A 437 -12.29 28.14 -13.36
CA GLY A 437 -13.43 28.06 -12.48
C GLY A 437 -14.76 27.98 -13.23
N THR A 438 -15.80 27.41 -12.64
CA THR A 438 -17.14 27.30 -13.25
C THR A 438 -18.17 28.23 -12.58
N TYR A 439 -17.96 28.66 -11.33
CA TYR A 439 -18.97 29.37 -10.53
C TYR A 439 -18.45 30.62 -9.83
N LYS A 440 -19.33 31.62 -9.63
CA LYS A 440 -19.02 32.92 -8.97
C LYS A 440 -18.45 32.82 -7.54
N ASN A 441 -18.59 31.67 -6.87
CA ASN A 441 -18.17 31.46 -5.48
C ASN A 441 -16.79 30.80 -5.35
N GLU A 442 -16.11 30.50 -6.47
CA GLU A 442 -14.74 30.01 -6.44
C GLU A 442 -13.79 31.13 -6.04
N GLU A 443 -12.85 30.80 -5.17
CA GLU A 443 -11.95 31.75 -4.54
C GLU A 443 -10.57 31.11 -4.42
N VAL A 444 -9.54 31.82 -4.88
CA VAL A 444 -8.15 31.42 -4.64
C VAL A 444 -7.61 32.34 -3.56
N ASN A 445 -7.34 31.78 -2.39
CA ASN A 445 -6.86 32.53 -1.23
C ASN A 445 -5.40 32.21 -0.95
N PHE A 446 -4.64 33.27 -0.71
CA PHE A 446 -3.26 33.20 -0.27
C PHE A 446 -3.16 33.82 1.11
N TYR A 447 -2.85 32.96 2.08
CA TYR A 447 -2.67 33.34 3.47
C TYR A 447 -1.19 33.22 3.82
N ILE A 448 -0.67 34.22 4.52
CA ILE A 448 0.64 34.13 5.16
C ILE A 448 0.36 34.26 6.63
N ASP A 449 0.67 33.23 7.41
CA ASP A 449 0.75 33.40 8.87
C ASP A 449 1.99 34.24 9.18
N ASP A 450 1.86 35.13 10.17
CA ASP A 450 2.84 36.16 10.57
C ASP A 450 4.21 35.63 11.02
N ALA A 451 4.47 34.32 10.93
CA ALA A 451 5.66 33.63 11.43
C ALA A 451 6.94 33.78 10.57
N GLY A 452 7.07 34.83 9.76
CA GLY A 452 8.39 35.42 9.48
C GLY A 452 9.08 35.16 8.13
N THR A 453 8.51 34.39 7.19
CA THR A 453 9.01 34.35 5.80
C THR A 453 7.86 34.61 4.83
N GLY A 454 7.64 35.87 4.46
CA GLY A 454 6.60 36.23 3.49
C GLY A 454 6.75 35.46 2.17
N THR A 455 5.64 35.15 1.51
CA THR A 455 5.64 34.57 0.16
C THR A 455 6.42 35.50 -0.78
N GLU A 456 7.53 34.98 -1.33
CA GLU A 456 8.39 35.73 -2.23
C GLU A 456 7.75 35.96 -3.59
N LYS A 457 6.99 34.96 -4.08
CA LYS A 457 6.36 35.03 -5.40
C LYS A 457 5.04 34.28 -5.45
N LEU A 458 4.00 35.02 -5.87
CA LEU A 458 2.75 34.47 -6.34
C LEU A 458 2.52 34.89 -7.80
N SER A 459 2.36 33.90 -8.69
CA SER A 459 2.05 34.14 -10.09
C SER A 459 0.91 33.26 -10.56
N ILE A 460 -0.09 33.88 -11.17
CA ILE A 460 -1.20 33.21 -11.83
C ILE A 460 -1.14 33.62 -13.30
N GLY A 461 -1.07 32.69 -14.23
CA GLY A 461 -1.09 32.97 -15.66
C GLY A 461 -2.51 33.26 -16.13
N LYS A 462 -3.12 32.36 -16.89
CA LYS A 462 -4.48 32.54 -17.40
C LYS A 462 -5.52 32.19 -16.32
N THR A 463 -6.51 33.05 -16.10
CA THR A 463 -7.59 32.80 -15.13
C THR A 463 -8.93 33.36 -15.59
N ASN A 464 -10.03 32.68 -15.24
CA ASN A 464 -11.39 33.22 -15.26
C ASN A 464 -11.99 33.44 -13.85
N ILE A 465 -11.22 33.17 -12.80
CA ILE A 465 -11.57 33.45 -11.40
C ILE A 465 -11.35 34.95 -11.12
N THR A 466 -12.30 35.59 -10.43
CA THR A 466 -12.31 37.03 -10.17
C THR A 466 -11.99 37.41 -8.72
N ASN A 467 -12.03 36.46 -7.79
CA ASN A 467 -11.87 36.72 -6.35
C ASN A 467 -10.52 36.17 -5.85
N PHE A 468 -9.65 37.08 -5.40
CA PHE A 468 -8.36 36.72 -4.81
C PHE A 468 -8.24 37.33 -3.41
N GLY A 469 -8.08 36.46 -2.42
CA GLY A 469 -7.70 36.85 -1.07
C GLY A 469 -6.19 36.89 -0.93
N LEU A 470 -5.62 38.05 -0.55
CA LEU A 470 -4.18 38.22 -0.36
C LEU A 470 -3.88 38.72 1.06
N SER A 471 -2.92 38.10 1.74
CA SER A 471 -2.35 38.62 2.99
C SER A 471 -1.36 39.78 2.73
N LYS A 472 -1.10 40.58 3.77
CA LYS A 472 -0.26 41.79 3.69
C LYS A 472 1.21 41.56 3.31
N ASN A 473 1.71 40.33 3.48
CA ASN A 473 3.14 40.01 3.43
C ASN A 473 3.62 39.41 2.08
N ILE A 474 2.80 39.48 1.02
CA ILE A 474 3.17 39.01 -0.32
C ILE A 474 4.06 40.05 -1.02
N ARG A 475 5.28 39.67 -1.40
CA ARG A 475 6.25 40.59 -2.02
C ARG A 475 6.01 40.83 -3.50
N ASN A 476 5.75 39.76 -4.26
CA ASN A 476 5.49 39.82 -5.69
C ASN A 476 4.19 39.08 -6.03
N PHE A 477 3.20 39.82 -6.53
CA PHE A 477 1.95 39.28 -7.04
C PHE A 477 1.78 39.62 -8.52
N SER A 478 1.45 38.63 -9.34
CA SER A 478 1.19 38.81 -10.77
C SER A 478 0.04 37.93 -11.24
N VAL A 479 -0.81 38.48 -12.12
CA VAL A 479 -1.91 37.76 -12.78
C VAL A 479 -1.85 38.04 -14.29
N GLY A 480 -1.79 36.99 -15.11
CA GLY A 480 -1.73 37.04 -16.56
C GLY A 480 -3.09 37.36 -17.19
N GLN A 481 -3.08 38.21 -18.22
CA GLN A 481 -4.30 38.80 -18.77
C GLN A 481 -5.20 37.82 -19.53
N ASN A 482 -6.49 37.83 -19.17
CA ASN A 482 -7.63 37.87 -20.08
C ASN A 482 -8.62 38.90 -19.49
N LEU A 483 -8.16 40.16 -19.41
CA LEU A 483 -8.78 41.26 -18.62
C LEU A 483 -10.01 41.91 -19.27
N SER A 484 -10.53 41.37 -20.37
CA SER A 484 -11.71 41.93 -21.00
C SER A 484 -12.99 41.42 -20.30
N LYS A 485 -13.44 42.14 -19.27
CA LYS A 485 -14.85 42.28 -18.77
C LYS A 485 -15.14 41.96 -17.29
N THR A 486 -14.21 41.51 -16.47
CA THR A 486 -14.51 41.25 -15.05
C THR A 486 -13.47 41.89 -14.14
N GLY A 487 -13.90 42.88 -13.35
CA GLY A 487 -13.07 43.50 -12.32
C GLY A 487 -12.55 42.44 -11.34
N ILE A 488 -11.25 42.45 -11.09
CA ILE A 488 -10.63 41.61 -10.06
C ILE A 488 -10.93 42.24 -8.71
N ASP A 489 -11.57 41.50 -7.81
CA ASP A 489 -11.74 41.91 -6.42
C ASP A 489 -10.56 41.36 -5.61
N ILE A 490 -9.60 42.23 -5.30
CA ILE A 490 -8.47 41.91 -4.42
C ILE A 490 -8.87 42.32 -3.01
N LYS A 491 -9.23 41.33 -2.20
CA LYS A 491 -9.48 41.55 -0.77
C LYS A 491 -8.17 41.37 -0.03
N ARG A 492 -7.67 42.45 0.58
CA ARG A 492 -6.62 42.33 1.60
C ARG A 492 -7.23 41.65 2.82
N ILE A 493 -6.72 40.48 3.14
CA ILE A 493 -7.12 39.77 4.36
C ILE A 493 -6.14 40.19 5.46
N ASN A 494 -6.68 40.71 6.56
CA ASN A 494 -5.92 41.23 7.70
C ASN A 494 -5.29 40.11 8.51
#